data_AF-A0A2R4JW01-F1
#
_entry.id   AF-A0A2R4JW01-F1
#
_cell.length_a   1.000
_cell.length_b   1.000
_cell.length_c   1.000
_cell.angle_alpha   90.00
_cell.angle_beta   90.00
_cell.angle_gamma   90.00
#
_symmetry.space_group_name_H-M   'P 1'
#
loop_
_entity.id
_entity.type
_entity.pdbx_description
1 polymer ?
#
loop_
_entity_poly.entity_id
_entity_poly.type
_entity_poly.pdbx_seq_one_letter_code
_entity_poly.pdbx_strand_id
1 'polypeptide(L)'
;MSTDTGHSGIVHWRRSVWNGARCEPVLVTLRPDSLHVRDRSLGTVVQADPRTVTGRLTRLGTLVLTVDGRRYTLVGRGASLSPAPSADQQQALEDTGQGSPPPGAAGGAVDQLLNGGAAARMRDWCTRLAAAGARLR
;
A
#
# COMPACT_ATOMS: atom_id res chain seq x y z
N MET A 1 22.05 -16.28 2.38
CA MET A 1 20.61 -16.57 2.24
C MET A 1 19.87 -15.30 2.60
N SER A 2 19.40 -14.53 1.61
CA SER A 2 18.62 -13.32 1.89
C SER A 2 17.25 -13.75 2.40
N THR A 3 16.99 -13.52 3.69
CA THR A 3 15.65 -13.51 4.25
C THR A 3 14.87 -12.42 3.54
N ASP A 4 13.99 -12.80 2.61
CA ASP A 4 13.12 -11.85 1.93
C ASP A 4 12.19 -11.21 2.98
N THR A 5 12.61 -10.06 3.49
CA THR A 5 11.86 -9.23 4.42
C THR A 5 10.71 -8.64 3.63
N GLY A 6 9.52 -9.23 3.80
CA GLY A 6 8.30 -8.77 3.15
C GLY A 6 8.12 -7.25 3.23
N HIS A 7 7.64 -6.66 2.15
CA HIS A 7 7.43 -5.21 2.05
C HIS A 7 6.11 -4.81 2.71
N SER A 8 6.15 -3.84 3.62
CA SER A 8 4.93 -3.29 4.23
C SER A 8 4.85 -1.78 4.08
N GLY A 9 3.61 -1.29 4.00
CA GLY A 9 3.36 0.14 3.90
C GLY A 9 1.88 0.47 4.03
N ILE A 10 1.61 1.69 4.51
CA ILE A 10 0.25 2.20 4.59
C ILE A 10 -0.09 2.96 3.31
N VAL A 11 -1.16 2.55 2.67
CA VAL A 11 -1.77 3.19 1.49
C VAL A 11 -3.23 3.50 1.81
N HIS A 12 -3.94 4.19 0.92
CA HIS A 12 -5.37 4.43 1.13
C HIS A 12 -6.20 3.62 0.15
N TRP A 13 -7.18 2.90 0.68
CA TRP A 13 -8.20 2.23 -0.10
C TRP A 13 -9.38 3.16 -0.33
N ARG A 14 -9.58 3.52 -1.59
CA ARG A 14 -10.75 4.29 -2.03
C ARG A 14 -11.91 3.33 -2.27
N ARG A 15 -12.88 3.26 -1.36
CA ARG A 15 -14.06 2.40 -1.51
C ARG A 15 -15.10 2.94 -2.49
N SER A 16 -15.06 4.24 -2.80
CA SER A 16 -15.96 4.87 -3.78
C SER A 16 -15.23 5.88 -4.66
N VAL A 17 -15.48 5.82 -5.97
CA VAL A 17 -14.98 6.80 -6.94
C VAL A 17 -15.80 8.10 -6.88
N TRP A 18 -17.08 8.03 -6.51
CA TRP A 18 -17.98 9.18 -6.52
C TRP A 18 -17.92 10.02 -5.24
N ASN A 19 -17.71 9.38 -4.08
CA ASN A 19 -17.63 10.08 -2.80
C ASN A 19 -16.24 9.89 -2.20
N GLY A 20 -15.40 10.92 -2.29
CA GLY A 20 -14.09 10.98 -1.62
C GLY A 20 -14.14 10.78 -0.09
N ALA A 21 -15.34 10.71 0.49
CA ALA A 21 -15.63 10.45 1.90
C ALA A 21 -15.36 9.00 2.39
N ARG A 22 -15.07 8.05 1.50
CA ARG A 22 -14.71 6.66 1.90
C ARG A 22 -13.34 6.24 1.38
N CYS A 23 -12.35 7.09 1.61
CA CYS A 23 -10.95 6.72 1.51
C CYS A 23 -10.54 6.24 2.91
N GLU A 24 -10.06 5.01 3.06
CA GLU A 24 -9.65 4.48 4.36
C GLU A 24 -8.18 4.06 4.31
N PRO A 25 -7.37 4.39 5.32
CA PRO A 25 -5.99 3.90 5.39
C PRO A 25 -6.00 2.38 5.58
N VAL A 26 -5.21 1.69 4.77
CA VAL A 26 -5.02 0.24 4.85
C VAL A 26 -3.53 -0.07 4.98
N LEU A 27 -3.20 -1.00 5.86
CA LEU A 27 -1.87 -1.58 5.98
C LEU A 27 -1.75 -2.69 4.96
N VAL A 28 -0.83 -2.55 4.01
CA VAL A 28 -0.53 -3.57 3.02
C VAL A 28 0.80 -4.21 3.40
N THR A 29 0.81 -5.54 3.47
CA THR A 29 1.99 -6.35 3.70
C THR A 29 2.10 -7.37 2.59
N LEU A 30 3.21 -7.34 1.87
CA LEU A 30 3.54 -8.27 0.79
C LEU A 30 4.72 -9.13 1.23
N ARG A 31 4.53 -10.44 1.25
CA ARG A 31 5.55 -11.46 1.44
C ARG A 31 5.63 -12.31 0.15
N PRO A 32 6.68 -13.14 -0.03
CA PRO A 32 6.83 -13.97 -1.23
C PRO A 32 5.60 -14.79 -1.63
N ASP A 33 4.82 -15.23 -0.63
CA ASP A 33 3.71 -16.18 -0.76
C ASP A 33 2.35 -15.58 -0.40
N SER A 34 2.32 -14.34 0.10
CA SER A 34 1.11 -13.77 0.68
C SER A 34 1.05 -12.24 0.56
N LEU A 35 -0.10 -11.75 0.09
CA LEU A 35 -0.51 -10.36 0.13
C LEU A 35 -1.60 -10.20 1.17
N HIS A 36 -1.34 -9.40 2.19
CA HIS A 36 -2.28 -9.04 3.25
C HIS A 36 -2.64 -7.57 3.13
N VAL A 37 -3.94 -7.27 3.17
CA VAL A 37 -4.46 -5.91 3.27
C VAL A 37 -5.34 -5.85 4.50
N ARG A 38 -4.99 -4.99 5.45
CA ARG A 38 -5.72 -4.80 6.71
C ARG A 38 -6.28 -3.39 6.79
N ASP A 39 -7.51 -3.26 7.26
CA ASP A 39 -8.16 -1.96 7.44
C ASP A 39 -7.60 -1.18 8.64
N ARG A 40 -8.25 -0.06 8.98
CA ARG A 40 -7.88 0.82 10.08
C ARG A 40 -7.95 0.15 11.46
N SER A 41 -8.81 -0.84 11.62
CA SER A 41 -8.95 -1.67 12.83
C SER A 41 -8.06 -2.91 12.82
N LEU A 42 -7.15 -3.01 11.84
CA LEU A 42 -6.32 -4.20 11.57
C LEU A 42 -7.12 -5.46 11.19
N GLY A 43 -8.39 -5.30 10.83
CA GLY A 43 -9.22 -6.36 10.28
C GLY A 43 -8.74 -6.75 8.88
N THR A 44 -8.67 -8.05 8.59
CA THR A 44 -8.24 -8.54 7.27
C THR A 44 -9.30 -8.25 6.22
N VAL A 45 -8.94 -7.43 5.23
CA VAL A 45 -9.78 -7.11 4.06
C VAL A 45 -9.44 -8.02 2.89
N VAL A 46 -8.15 -8.28 2.69
CA VAL A 46 -7.64 -9.18 1.66
C VAL A 46 -6.53 -10.03 2.25
N GLN A 47 -6.58 -11.32 1.94
CA GLN A 47 -5.46 -12.24 2.12
C GLN A 47 -5.44 -13.15 0.89
N ALA A 48 -4.38 -13.08 0.10
CA ALA A 48 -4.28 -13.85 -1.15
C ALA A 48 -2.83 -14.17 -1.50
N ASP A 49 -2.61 -15.21 -2.29
CA ASP A 49 -1.33 -15.43 -2.97
C ASP A 49 -1.11 -14.28 -4.00
N PRO A 50 0.02 -13.57 -3.98
CA PRO A 50 0.32 -12.51 -4.94
C PRO A 50 0.14 -12.93 -6.40
N ARG A 51 0.35 -14.21 -6.74
CA ARG A 51 0.21 -14.76 -8.10
C ARG A 51 -1.23 -14.81 -8.61
N THR A 52 -2.22 -14.79 -7.71
CA THR A 52 -3.64 -14.72 -8.07
C THR A 52 -4.12 -13.28 -8.25
N VAL A 53 -3.31 -12.31 -7.81
CA VAL A 53 -3.63 -10.88 -7.93
C VAL A 53 -3.41 -10.42 -9.37
N THR A 54 -4.42 -9.75 -9.91
CA THR A 54 -4.31 -9.05 -11.19
C THR A 54 -4.56 -7.56 -10.97
N GLY A 55 -4.14 -6.70 -11.90
CA GLY A 55 -4.35 -5.28 -11.70
C GLY A 55 -3.73 -4.39 -12.75
N ARG A 56 -3.80 -3.09 -12.48
CA ARG A 56 -3.14 -2.07 -13.29
C ARG A 56 -2.78 -0.83 -12.50
N LEU A 57 -1.70 -0.17 -12.91
CA LEU A 57 -1.39 1.17 -12.44
C LEU A 57 -1.95 2.20 -13.44
N THR A 58 -2.84 3.07 -12.97
CA THR A 58 -3.37 4.15 -13.81
C THR A 58 -2.35 5.27 -13.97
N ARG A 59 -2.45 6.05 -15.06
CA ARG A 59 -1.60 7.24 -15.28
C ARG A 59 -1.67 8.27 -14.15
N LEU A 60 -2.77 8.29 -13.40
CA LEU A 60 -2.99 9.17 -12.25
C LEU A 60 -2.40 8.60 -10.95
N GLY A 61 -1.63 7.51 -11.00
CA GLY A 61 -0.98 6.93 -9.83
C GLY A 61 -1.94 6.19 -8.89
N THR A 62 -3.11 5.76 -9.37
CA THR A 62 -3.99 4.82 -8.64
C THR A 62 -3.68 3.39 -9.05
N LEU A 63 -3.38 2.53 -8.08
CA LEU A 63 -3.17 1.10 -8.28
C LEU A 63 -4.52 0.38 -8.10
N VAL A 64 -5.00 -0.26 -9.16
CA VAL A 64 -6.26 -1.00 -9.15
C VAL A 64 -5.94 -2.48 -9.13
N LEU A 65 -6.20 -3.13 -8.00
CA LEU A 65 -6.02 -4.58 -7.82
C LEU A 65 -7.35 -5.29 -8.00
N THR A 66 -7.31 -6.50 -8.51
CA THR A 66 -8.42 -7.45 -8.55
C THR A 66 -7.95 -8.74 -7.90
N VAL A 67 -8.64 -9.11 -6.81
CA VAL A 67 -8.38 -10.31 -6.02
C VAL A 67 -9.71 -11.04 -5.85
N ASP A 68 -9.77 -12.31 -6.23
CA ASP A 68 -10.99 -13.13 -6.17
C ASP A 68 -12.21 -12.47 -6.82
N GLY A 69 -12.00 -11.82 -7.97
CA GLY A 69 -13.06 -11.09 -8.70
C GLY A 69 -13.48 -9.76 -8.07
N ARG A 70 -12.94 -9.38 -6.91
CA ARG A 70 -13.22 -8.11 -6.23
C ARG A 70 -12.15 -7.08 -6.56
N ARG A 71 -12.58 -5.84 -6.82
CA ARG A 71 -11.69 -4.73 -7.20
C ARG A 71 -11.38 -3.83 -6.01
N TYR A 72 -10.09 -3.54 -5.82
CA TYR A 72 -9.57 -2.67 -4.77
C TYR A 72 -8.77 -1.53 -5.40
N THR A 73 -9.19 -0.30 -5.16
CA THR A 73 -8.53 0.92 -5.65
C THR A 73 -7.65 1.52 -4.57
N LEU A 74 -6.34 1.36 -4.71
CA LEU A 74 -5.32 1.84 -3.78
C LEU A 74 -4.65 3.12 -4.30
N VAL A 75 -4.45 4.08 -3.42
CA VAL A 75 -3.77 5.34 -3.73
C VAL A 75 -2.66 5.64 -2.73
N GLY A 76 -1.58 6.24 -3.22
CA GLY A 76 -0.52 6.78 -2.38
C GLY A 76 -1.04 7.98 -1.58
N ARG A 77 -0.52 8.14 -0.35
CA ARG A 77 -0.84 9.30 0.51
C ARG A 77 -0.40 10.60 -0.17
N GLY A 78 -1.37 11.41 -0.60
CA GLY A 78 -1.21 12.87 -0.71
C GLY A 78 -1.61 13.52 0.61
N ALA A 79 -1.09 14.72 0.93
CA ALA A 79 -1.28 15.38 2.23
C ALA A 79 -2.75 15.61 2.65
N SER A 80 -3.70 15.49 1.71
CA SER A 80 -5.11 15.84 1.91
C SER A 80 -6.06 14.65 2.14
N LEU A 81 -5.56 13.42 2.28
CA LEU A 81 -6.43 12.24 2.45
C LEU A 81 -6.81 12.04 3.93
N SER A 82 -8.12 12.10 4.18
CA SER A 82 -8.75 11.78 5.46
C SER A 82 -9.49 10.44 5.36
N PRO A 83 -9.51 9.62 6.44
CA PRO A 83 -8.85 9.85 7.73
C PRO A 83 -7.37 9.43 7.71
N ALA A 84 -6.60 9.97 8.65
CA ALA A 84 -5.22 9.54 8.87
C ALA A 84 -5.16 8.09 9.39
N PRO A 85 -4.03 7.37 9.17
CA PRO A 85 -3.80 6.04 9.74
C PRO A 85 -3.97 6.03 11.26
N SER A 86 -4.42 4.89 11.82
CA SER A 86 -4.48 4.71 13.28
C SER A 86 -3.09 4.50 13.87
N ALA A 87 -2.95 4.79 15.17
CA ALA A 87 -1.73 4.48 15.93
C ALA A 87 -1.37 2.99 15.84
N ASP A 88 -2.38 2.11 15.92
CA ASP A 88 -2.18 0.66 15.78
C ASP A 88 -1.63 0.26 14.41
N GLN A 89 -2.05 0.94 13.33
CA GLN A 89 -1.49 0.71 11.99
C GLN A 89 -0.03 1.18 11.90
N GLN A 90 0.31 2.30 12.53
CA GLN A 90 1.67 2.81 12.58
C GLN A 90 2.58 1.87 13.38
N GLN A 91 2.13 1.43 14.55
CA GLN A 91 2.84 0.43 15.35
C GLN A 91 3.05 -0.87 14.56
N ALA A 92 1.99 -1.41 13.95
CA ALA A 92 2.11 -2.64 13.16
C ALA A 92 3.05 -2.50 11.95
N LEU A 93 3.11 -1.30 11.34
CA LEU A 93 4.06 -1.01 10.27
C LEU A 93 5.51 -1.01 10.79
N GLU A 94 5.76 -0.38 11.94
CA GLU A 94 7.08 -0.33 12.59
C GLU A 94 7.54 -1.72 13.02
N ASP A 95 6.65 -2.52 13.61
CA ASP A 95 6.93 -3.90 14.03
C ASP A 95 7.29 -4.79 12.84
N THR A 96 6.65 -4.56 11.68
CA THR A 96 7.00 -5.27 10.44
C THR A 96 8.30 -4.75 9.81
N GLY A 97 8.68 -3.51 10.12
CA GLY A 97 9.87 -2.82 9.63
C GLY A 97 11.16 -3.03 10.43
N GLN A 98 11.15 -3.80 11.53
CA GLN A 98 12.35 -4.12 12.32
C GLN A 98 13.37 -5.05 11.60
N GLY A 99 13.23 -5.25 10.29
CA GLY A 99 14.30 -5.69 9.39
C GLY A 99 14.87 -4.53 8.58
N SER A 100 15.85 -3.83 9.16
CA SER A 100 16.64 -2.71 8.62
C SER A 100 15.93 -1.35 8.45
N PRO A 101 16.42 -0.27 9.13
CA PRO A 101 15.95 1.09 8.86
C PRO A 101 16.40 1.54 7.46
N PRO A 102 15.54 2.21 6.66
CA PRO A 102 16.02 2.91 5.49
C PRO A 102 16.94 4.06 5.93
N PRO A 103 18.07 4.31 5.25
CA PRO A 103 18.92 5.44 5.58
C PRO A 103 18.14 6.75 5.28
N GLY A 104 17.90 7.55 6.31
CA GLY A 104 17.33 8.90 6.17
C GLY A 104 15.98 9.12 6.85
N ALA A 105 15.86 8.80 8.14
CA ALA A 105 14.80 9.33 9.00
C ALA A 105 15.40 10.36 9.97
N ALA A 106 15.79 11.52 9.42
CA ALA A 106 15.97 12.75 10.17
C ALA A 106 15.04 13.78 9.52
N GLY A 107 14.15 14.36 10.32
CA GLY A 107 12.99 15.11 9.85
C GLY A 107 13.30 16.39 9.08
N GLY A 108 12.31 16.80 8.29
CA GLY A 108 12.00 18.21 8.04
C GLY A 108 12.62 18.85 6.80
N ALA A 109 11.96 18.67 5.65
CA ALA A 109 11.90 19.68 4.59
C ALA A 109 10.61 19.48 3.77
N VAL A 110 9.49 19.92 4.37
CA VAL A 110 8.28 20.46 3.73
C VAL A 110 7.78 19.76 2.46
N ASP A 111 6.72 18.96 2.59
CA ASP A 111 5.44 19.04 1.85
C ASP A 111 5.41 19.37 0.32
N GLN A 112 6.52 19.38 -0.40
CA GLN A 112 6.61 19.90 -1.78
C GLN A 112 6.68 18.80 -2.85
N LEU A 113 6.53 17.53 -2.45
CA LEU A 113 6.60 16.35 -3.32
C LEU A 113 5.31 15.50 -3.31
N LEU A 114 4.18 16.10 -2.90
CA LEU A 114 3.02 15.37 -2.36
C LEU A 114 2.18 14.54 -3.35
N ASN A 115 2.23 14.82 -4.65
CA ASN A 115 1.64 13.92 -5.67
C ASN A 115 2.70 13.03 -6.35
N GLY A 116 3.92 13.55 -6.54
CA GLY A 116 5.04 12.80 -7.10
C GLY A 116 5.46 11.62 -6.21
N GLY A 117 5.48 11.82 -4.89
CA GLY A 117 5.76 10.79 -3.89
C GLY A 117 4.64 9.75 -3.76
N ALA A 118 3.38 10.17 -3.85
CA ALA A 118 2.25 9.25 -3.87
C ALA A 118 2.28 8.33 -5.11
N ALA A 119 2.50 8.92 -6.29
CA ALA A 119 2.62 8.16 -7.54
C ALA A 119 3.90 7.31 -7.60
N ALA A 120 5.03 7.80 -7.06
CA ALA A 120 6.26 7.01 -6.93
C ALA A 120 6.06 5.81 -5.99
N ARG A 121 5.38 6.01 -4.85
CA ARG A 121 5.02 4.93 -3.93
C ARG A 121 4.13 3.89 -4.62
N MET A 122 3.14 4.31 -5.41
CA MET A 122 2.28 3.35 -6.11
C MET A 122 3.01 2.62 -7.24
N ARG A 123 4.00 3.26 -7.89
CA ARG A 123 4.91 2.59 -8.83
C ARG A 123 5.78 1.54 -8.13
N ASP A 124 6.36 1.87 -6.98
CA ASP A 124 7.13 0.91 -6.18
C ASP A 124 6.28 -0.31 -5.78
N TRP A 125 5.06 -0.08 -5.29
CA TRP A 125 4.09 -1.16 -5.02
C TRP A 125 3.78 -2.00 -6.26
N CYS A 126 3.55 -1.36 -7.40
CA CYS A 126 3.31 -2.06 -8.66
C CYS A 126 4.49 -2.96 -9.04
N THR A 127 5.72 -2.44 -8.97
CA THR A 127 6.94 -3.19 -9.27
C THR A 127 7.10 -4.40 -8.33
N ARG A 128 6.89 -4.21 -7.02
CA ARG A 128 7.03 -5.27 -6.02
C ARG A 128 5.98 -6.36 -6.17
N LEU A 129 4.72 -5.98 -6.41
CA LEU A 129 3.65 -6.94 -6.67
C LEU A 129 3.92 -7.75 -7.94
N ALA A 130 4.39 -7.09 -9.01
CA ALA A 130 4.77 -7.78 -10.23
C ALA A 130 5.96 -8.75 -9.99
N ALA A 131 6.95 -8.34 -9.21
CA ALA A 131 8.08 -9.20 -8.81
C ALA A 131 7.63 -10.42 -7.96
N ALA A 132 6.58 -10.26 -7.15
CA ALA A 132 5.95 -11.35 -6.40
C ALA A 132 5.05 -12.26 -7.26
N GLY A 133 4.87 -11.95 -8.55
CA GLY A 133 4.12 -12.77 -9.51
C GLY A 133 2.70 -12.27 -9.82
N ALA A 134 2.30 -11.11 -9.30
CA ALA A 134 1.02 -10.51 -9.67
C ALA A 134 1.01 -10.11 -11.15
N ARG A 135 -0.14 -10.27 -11.81
CA ARG A 135 -0.30 -9.92 -13.24
C ARG A 135 -0.77 -8.48 -13.36
N LEU A 136 0.19 -7.55 -13.42
CA LEU A 136 -0.07 -6.11 -13.48
C LEU A 136 0.18 -5.54 -14.89
N ARG A 137 -0.61 -4.53 -15.27
CA ARG A 137 -0.52 -3.79 -16.53
C ARG A 137 -0.32 -2.29 -16.33
#